data_AF-A0A2S9FE58-F1
#
_entry.id   AF-A0A2S9FE58-F1
#
_cell.length_a   1.000
_cell.length_b   1.000
_cell.length_c   1.000
_cell.angle_alpha   90.00
_cell.angle_beta   90.00
_cell.angle_gamma   90.00
#
_symmetry.space_group_name_H-M   'P 1'
#
loop_
_entity.id
_entity.type
_entity.pdbx_description
1 polymer ?
#
loop_
_entity_poly.entity_id
_entity_poly.type
_entity_poly.pdbx_seq_one_letter_code
_entity_poly.pdbx_strand_id
1 'polypeptide(L)'
;MAVRHPRRAVIERAWRAIGEGVAVLSADDGAPLSRTVKRIIDPLVLRLRSNTKYSAPFVTADIAADMHQAILGHTDTLRATATWFDLLKRERRRLRITTGNAQELYFPLCFELAVTRGTPGEQDYADAESLLREIHSDRDRNAIEVLNRHVSDDDVVDALSAQLTDSWRDVR
;
A
#
# COMPACT_ATOMS: atom_id res chain seq x y z
N MET A 1 -30.80 -1.64 20.22
CA MET A 1 -29.47 -2.25 19.96
C MET A 1 -28.72 -1.34 19.01
N ALA A 2 -27.44 -1.04 19.28
CA ALA A 2 -26.62 -0.28 18.34
C ALA A 2 -26.39 -1.10 17.06
N VAL A 3 -26.66 -0.50 15.89
CA VAL A 3 -26.45 -1.14 14.59
C VAL A 3 -24.96 -1.48 14.44
N ARG A 4 -24.67 -2.72 14.04
CA ARG A 4 -23.31 -3.19 13.75
C ARG A 4 -23.19 -3.56 12.29
N HIS A 5 -22.06 -3.20 11.69
CA HIS A 5 -21.79 -3.47 10.29
C HIS A 5 -20.66 -4.52 10.16
N PRO A 6 -20.81 -5.53 9.28
CA PRO A 6 -19.69 -6.39 8.93
C PRO A 6 -18.55 -5.55 8.34
N ARG A 7 -17.34 -5.68 8.89
CA ARG A 7 -16.16 -4.91 8.47
C ARG A 7 -15.90 -5.03 6.96
N ARG A 8 -16.05 -6.24 6.41
CA ARG A 8 -15.90 -6.50 4.97
C ARG A 8 -16.85 -5.64 4.14
N ALA A 9 -18.12 -5.54 4.54
CA ALA A 9 -19.12 -4.73 3.84
C ALA A 9 -18.80 -3.23 3.90
N VAL A 10 -18.22 -2.75 5.01
CA VAL A 10 -17.76 -1.35 5.14
C VAL A 10 -16.63 -1.07 4.14
N ILE A 11 -15.63 -1.95 4.07
CA ILE A 11 -14.50 -1.83 3.12
C ILE A 11 -15.00 -1.88 1.69
N GLU A 12 -15.88 -2.83 1.34
CA GLU A 12 -16.46 -2.94 -0.01
C GLU A 12 -17.24 -1.69 -0.40
N ARG A 13 -18.06 -1.15 0.51
CA ARG A 13 -18.81 0.10 0.25
C ARG A 13 -17.87 1.28 0.04
N ALA A 14 -16.81 1.41 0.83
CA ALA A 14 -15.82 2.47 0.67
C ALA A 14 -15.04 2.32 -0.65
N TRP A 15 -14.63 1.10 -0.98
CA TRP A 15 -13.92 0.81 -2.22
C TRP A 15 -14.75 1.15 -3.46
N ARG A 16 -16.04 0.78 -3.47
CA ARG A 16 -16.94 1.12 -4.58
C ARG A 16 -17.15 2.62 -4.73
N ALA A 17 -17.10 3.37 -3.62
CA ALA A 17 -17.23 4.82 -3.64
C ALA A 17 -15.99 5.55 -4.21
N ILE A 18 -14.83 4.88 -4.31
CA ILE A 18 -13.65 5.41 -5.03
C ILE A 18 -13.97 5.57 -6.53
N GLY A 19 -14.79 4.67 -7.09
CA GLY A 19 -15.15 4.67 -8.50
C GLY A 19 -14.01 4.23 -9.42
N GLU A 20 -13.81 4.94 -10.52
CA GLU A 20 -12.84 4.58 -11.55
C GLU A 20 -11.37 4.70 -11.11
N GLY A 21 -10.48 4.05 -11.85
CA GLY A 21 -9.02 4.14 -11.64
C GLY A 21 -8.43 3.09 -10.70
N VAL A 22 -9.23 2.17 -10.14
CA VAL A 22 -8.73 1.07 -9.26
C VAL A 22 -9.03 -0.33 -9.80
N ALA A 23 -9.35 -0.44 -11.10
CA ALA A 23 -9.80 -1.70 -11.71
C ALA A 23 -8.80 -2.85 -11.55
N VAL A 24 -7.49 -2.60 -11.71
CA VAL A 24 -6.45 -3.65 -11.58
C VAL A 24 -6.24 -4.15 -10.14
N LEU A 25 -6.81 -3.44 -9.16
CA LEU A 25 -6.85 -3.80 -7.74
C LEU A 25 -8.22 -4.32 -7.30
N SER A 26 -9.17 -4.44 -8.23
CA SER A 26 -10.55 -4.87 -8.01
C SER A 26 -10.81 -6.24 -8.62
N ALA A 27 -11.77 -6.97 -8.05
CA ALA A 27 -12.36 -8.16 -8.64
C ALA A 27 -13.40 -7.78 -9.71
N ASP A 28 -13.87 -8.77 -10.46
CA ASP A 28 -14.83 -8.57 -11.56
C ASP A 28 -16.17 -7.96 -11.11
N ASP A 29 -16.54 -8.17 -9.85
CA ASP A 29 -17.73 -7.58 -9.24
C ASP A 29 -17.53 -6.12 -8.77
N GLY A 30 -16.32 -5.57 -8.92
CA GLY A 30 -15.94 -4.23 -8.47
C GLY A 30 -15.59 -4.12 -6.98
N ALA A 31 -15.59 -5.22 -6.22
CA ALA A 31 -15.06 -5.25 -4.86
C ALA A 31 -13.51 -5.25 -4.90
N PRO A 32 -12.81 -4.85 -3.82
CA PRO A 32 -11.36 -4.98 -3.78
C PRO A 32 -10.95 -6.45 -3.83
N LEU A 33 -9.84 -6.77 -4.50
CA LEU A 33 -9.26 -8.11 -4.43
C LEU A 33 -8.94 -8.46 -2.97
N SER A 34 -9.00 -9.75 -2.62
CA SER A 34 -8.58 -10.20 -1.28
C SER A 34 -7.13 -9.81 -0.98
N ARG A 35 -6.26 -9.74 -2.00
CA ARG A 35 -4.87 -9.26 -1.86
C ARG A 35 -4.78 -7.75 -1.68
N THR A 36 -5.65 -6.96 -2.32
CA THR A 36 -5.75 -5.50 -2.08
C THR A 36 -6.08 -5.23 -0.62
N VAL A 37 -7.03 -5.98 -0.04
CA VAL A 37 -7.34 -5.85 1.39
C VAL A 37 -6.14 -6.21 2.26
N LYS A 38 -5.55 -7.39 2.03
CA LYS A 38 -4.46 -7.93 2.87
C LYS A 38 -3.12 -7.20 2.73
N ARG A 39 -2.84 -6.57 1.59
CA ARG A 39 -1.55 -5.95 1.27
C ARG A 39 -1.57 -4.43 1.27
N ILE A 40 -2.74 -3.81 1.10
CA ILE A 40 -2.88 -2.35 1.02
C ILE A 40 -3.83 -1.86 2.11
N ILE A 41 -5.10 -2.26 2.07
CA ILE A 41 -6.12 -1.66 2.94
C ILE A 41 -5.81 -1.86 4.42
N ASP A 42 -5.60 -3.10 4.85
CA ASP A 42 -5.37 -3.41 6.27
C ASP A 42 -4.03 -2.83 6.79
N PRO A 43 -2.88 -3.05 6.13
CA PRO A 43 -1.60 -2.59 6.65
C PRO A 43 -1.28 -1.11 6.38
N LEU A 44 -1.70 -0.54 5.24
CA LEU A 44 -1.22 0.76 4.78
C LEU A 44 -2.27 1.87 4.91
N VAL A 45 -3.54 1.57 4.63
CA VAL A 45 -4.63 2.55 4.71
C VAL A 45 -5.23 2.61 6.12
N LEU A 46 -5.77 1.49 6.60
CA LEU A 46 -6.36 1.39 7.93
C LEU A 46 -5.30 1.23 9.03
N ARG A 47 -4.12 0.72 8.69
CA ARG A 47 -2.98 0.53 9.59
C ARG A 47 -3.39 -0.21 10.88
N LEU A 48 -3.95 -1.42 10.75
CA LEU A 48 -4.61 -2.14 11.85
C LEU A 48 -3.74 -2.36 13.10
N ARG A 49 -2.41 -2.38 12.96
CA ARG A 49 -1.48 -2.44 14.12
C ARG A 49 -1.56 -1.21 15.00
N SER A 50 -1.69 -0.03 14.40
CA SER A 50 -1.80 1.25 15.12
C SER A 50 -3.26 1.65 15.40
N ASN A 51 -4.20 1.18 14.57
CA ASN A 51 -5.62 1.49 14.68
C ASN A 51 -6.45 0.21 14.93
N THR A 52 -6.25 -0.41 16.09
CA THR A 52 -6.89 -1.69 16.44
C THR A 52 -8.42 -1.61 16.46
N LYS A 53 -9.00 -0.41 16.64
CA LYS A 53 -10.46 -0.16 16.55
C LYS A 53 -11.08 -0.61 15.22
N TYR A 54 -10.30 -0.69 14.13
CA TYR A 54 -10.76 -1.14 12.82
C TYR A 54 -10.67 -2.66 12.61
N SER A 55 -10.10 -3.42 13.56
CA SER A 55 -9.77 -4.83 13.36
C SER A 55 -10.95 -5.78 13.56
N ALA A 56 -11.95 -5.38 14.36
CA ALA A 56 -13.08 -6.21 14.74
C ALA A 56 -13.89 -6.68 13.51
N PRO A 57 -14.42 -7.93 13.51
CA PRO A 57 -15.20 -8.45 12.39
C PRO A 57 -16.52 -7.69 12.19
N PHE A 58 -17.05 -7.12 13.26
CA PHE A 58 -18.21 -6.22 13.26
C PHE A 58 -17.85 -4.93 13.98
N VAL A 59 -18.15 -3.81 13.34
CA VAL A 59 -17.84 -2.46 13.84
C VAL A 59 -19.14 -1.69 14.11
N THR A 60 -19.08 -0.72 15.02
CA THR A 60 -20.20 0.22 15.26
C THR A 60 -20.37 1.15 14.06
N ALA A 61 -21.49 1.87 14.01
CA ALA A 61 -21.75 2.86 12.97
C ALA A 61 -20.65 3.94 12.88
N ASP A 62 -20.20 4.46 14.02
CA ASP A 62 -19.16 5.51 14.06
C ASP A 62 -17.82 4.99 13.50
N ILE A 63 -17.41 3.79 13.92
CA ILE A 63 -16.19 3.17 13.39
C ILE A 63 -16.32 2.83 11.91
N ALA A 64 -17.52 2.42 11.47
CA ALA A 64 -17.78 2.18 10.04
C ALA A 64 -17.68 3.46 9.22
N ALA A 65 -18.13 4.61 9.76
CA ALA A 65 -17.99 5.92 9.13
C ALA A 65 -16.52 6.35 9.08
N ASP A 66 -15.78 6.23 10.19
CA ASP A 66 -14.34 6.50 10.26
C ASP A 66 -13.56 5.70 9.21
N MET A 67 -13.80 4.38 9.13
CA MET A 67 -13.15 3.51 8.15
C MET A 67 -13.45 3.94 6.71
N HIS A 68 -14.70 4.32 6.44
CA HIS A 68 -15.11 4.75 5.10
C HIS A 68 -14.39 6.03 4.69
N GLN A 69 -14.32 7.02 5.59
CA GLN A 69 -13.59 8.26 5.36
C GLN A 69 -12.08 8.02 5.22
N ALA A 70 -11.50 7.15 6.05
CA ALA A 70 -10.08 6.80 5.95
C ALA A 70 -9.72 6.21 4.58
N ILE A 71 -10.57 5.33 4.03
CA ILE A 71 -10.36 4.75 2.70
C ILE A 71 -10.54 5.80 1.61
N LEU A 72 -11.61 6.60 1.66
CA LEU A 72 -11.85 7.65 0.66
C LEU A 72 -10.78 8.74 0.68
N GLY A 73 -10.21 9.06 1.84
CA GLY A 73 -9.08 9.98 1.95
C GLY A 73 -7.82 9.52 1.23
N HIS A 74 -7.73 8.24 0.86
CA HIS A 74 -6.63 7.68 0.06
C HIS A 74 -7.00 7.45 -1.40
N THR A 75 -8.11 8.02 -1.90
CA THR A 75 -8.60 7.79 -3.26
C THR A 75 -7.52 8.03 -4.32
N ASP A 76 -6.85 9.18 -4.28
CA ASP A 76 -5.84 9.53 -5.29
C ASP A 76 -4.61 8.64 -5.18
N THR A 77 -4.16 8.33 -3.96
CA THR A 77 -3.07 7.37 -3.72
C THR A 77 -3.42 5.97 -4.25
N LEU A 78 -4.65 5.50 -4.04
CA LEU A 78 -5.09 4.18 -4.50
C LEU A 78 -5.20 4.12 -6.03
N ARG A 79 -5.62 5.21 -6.68
CA ARG A 79 -5.60 5.33 -8.14
C ARG A 79 -4.18 5.36 -8.68
N ALA A 80 -3.29 6.17 -8.10
CA ALA A 80 -1.87 6.18 -8.47
C ALA A 80 -1.23 4.79 -8.27
N THR A 81 -1.57 4.10 -7.17
CA THR A 81 -1.12 2.72 -6.89
C THR A 81 -1.53 1.76 -8.00
N ALA A 82 -2.77 1.88 -8.49
CA ALA A 82 -3.27 1.07 -9.59
C ALA A 82 -2.52 1.38 -10.90
N THR A 83 -2.25 2.65 -11.21
CA THR A 83 -1.45 3.05 -12.38
C THR A 83 -0.03 2.50 -12.30
N TRP A 84 0.63 2.59 -11.15
CA TRP A 84 1.94 1.98 -10.88
C TRP A 84 1.92 0.46 -11.09
N PHE A 85 0.90 -0.22 -10.58
CA PHE A 85 0.80 -1.66 -10.73
C PHE A 85 0.61 -2.07 -12.20
N ASP A 86 -0.16 -1.32 -12.98
CA ASP A 86 -0.32 -1.61 -14.40
C ASP A 86 1.00 -1.43 -15.18
N LEU A 87 1.75 -0.36 -14.87
CA LEU A 87 3.11 -0.14 -15.40
C LEU A 87 4.03 -1.32 -15.09
N LEU A 88 4.21 -1.67 -13.81
CA LEU A 88 5.11 -2.78 -13.42
C LEU A 88 4.63 -4.14 -13.95
N LYS A 89 3.32 -4.35 -14.10
CA LYS A 89 2.76 -5.57 -14.69
C LYS A 89 3.06 -5.67 -16.19
N ARG A 90 3.07 -4.55 -16.93
CA ARG A 90 3.49 -4.52 -18.35
C ARG A 90 4.99 -4.82 -18.46
N GLU A 91 5.81 -4.16 -17.65
CA GLU A 91 7.26 -4.34 -17.69
C GLU A 91 7.69 -5.74 -17.25
N ARG A 92 7.05 -6.33 -16.22
CA ARG A 92 7.29 -7.73 -15.82
C ARG A 92 7.07 -8.70 -16.98
N ARG A 93 6.02 -8.48 -17.77
CA ARG A 93 5.73 -9.29 -18.96
C ARG A 93 6.78 -9.10 -20.04
N ARG A 94 7.22 -7.86 -20.30
CA ARG A 94 8.29 -7.55 -21.26
C ARG A 94 9.61 -8.24 -20.91
N LEU A 95 9.97 -8.22 -19.62
CA LEU A 95 11.18 -8.87 -19.09
C LEU A 95 11.05 -10.38 -18.89
N ARG A 96 9.88 -10.97 -19.19
CA ARG A 96 9.58 -12.41 -19.04
C ARG A 96 9.86 -12.96 -17.63
N ILE A 97 9.71 -12.13 -16.62
CA ILE A 97 9.86 -12.56 -15.23
C ILE A 97 8.68 -13.45 -14.87
N THR A 98 8.93 -14.70 -14.46
CA THR A 98 7.90 -15.69 -14.10
C THR A 98 7.87 -15.99 -12.61
N THR A 99 8.95 -15.71 -11.89
CA THR A 99 9.09 -15.95 -10.44
C THR A 99 8.31 -14.92 -9.60
N GLY A 100 7.87 -15.35 -8.42
CA GLY A 100 7.18 -14.53 -7.43
C GLY A 100 5.73 -14.17 -7.77
N ASN A 101 4.89 -14.03 -6.74
CA ASN A 101 3.51 -13.57 -6.92
C ASN A 101 3.49 -12.03 -7.05
N ALA A 102 3.12 -11.52 -8.22
CA ALA A 102 3.12 -10.09 -8.51
C ALA A 102 2.24 -9.27 -7.54
N GLN A 103 1.11 -9.80 -7.08
CA GLN A 103 0.26 -9.09 -6.11
C GLN A 103 0.87 -9.05 -4.71
N GLU A 104 1.68 -10.06 -4.34
CA GLU A 104 2.40 -10.03 -3.06
C GLU A 104 3.59 -9.08 -3.08
N LEU A 105 4.30 -9.05 -4.21
CA LEU A 105 5.51 -8.25 -4.37
C LEU A 105 5.18 -6.78 -4.63
N TYR A 106 4.28 -6.52 -5.57
CA TYR A 106 4.16 -5.18 -6.14
C TYR A 106 3.08 -4.34 -5.45
N PHE A 107 2.07 -4.92 -4.79
CA PHE A 107 1.00 -4.11 -4.19
C PHE A 107 1.52 -3.15 -3.12
N PRO A 108 2.32 -3.57 -2.11
CA PRO A 108 2.87 -2.63 -1.14
C PRO A 108 3.81 -1.61 -1.79
N LEU A 109 4.67 -2.06 -2.71
CA LEU A 109 5.61 -1.18 -3.41
C LEU A 109 4.90 -0.12 -4.25
N CYS A 110 3.88 -0.48 -5.02
CA CYS A 110 3.13 0.47 -5.84
C CYS A 110 2.42 1.51 -4.96
N PHE A 111 1.98 1.11 -3.76
CA PHE A 111 1.40 2.06 -2.80
C PHE A 111 2.46 3.02 -2.25
N GLU A 112 3.64 2.50 -1.91
CA GLU A 112 4.78 3.33 -1.49
C GLU A 112 5.21 4.33 -2.58
N LEU A 113 5.32 3.87 -3.83
CA LEU A 113 5.59 4.74 -4.99
C LEU A 113 4.48 5.77 -5.19
N ALA A 114 3.22 5.40 -5.01
CA ALA A 114 2.11 6.33 -5.08
C ALA A 114 2.16 7.41 -3.99
N VAL A 115 2.57 7.06 -2.77
CA VAL A 115 2.73 8.01 -1.66
C VAL A 115 3.93 8.93 -1.89
N THR A 116 5.05 8.39 -2.36
CA THR A 116 6.32 9.14 -2.47
C THR A 116 6.47 9.91 -3.77
N ARG A 117 5.88 9.41 -4.86
CA ARG A 117 6.04 9.95 -6.23
C ARG A 117 4.72 10.35 -6.89
N GLY A 118 3.57 10.01 -6.29
CA GLY A 118 2.27 10.25 -6.92
C GLY A 118 2.01 9.30 -8.09
N THR A 119 1.32 9.80 -9.12
CA THR A 119 1.04 9.01 -10.35
C THR A 119 2.33 8.91 -11.19
N PRO A 120 2.67 7.73 -11.76
CA PRO A 120 3.91 7.57 -12.53
C PRO A 120 3.98 8.56 -13.71
N GLY A 121 5.09 9.26 -13.83
CA GLY A 121 5.41 10.15 -14.94
C GLY A 121 6.29 9.48 -15.99
N GLU A 122 6.62 10.18 -17.08
CA GLU A 122 7.41 9.64 -18.21
C GLU A 122 8.75 9.02 -17.78
N GLN A 123 9.43 9.65 -16.81
CA GLN A 123 10.70 9.14 -16.27
C GLN A 123 10.52 7.78 -15.58
N ASP A 124 9.42 7.57 -14.86
CA ASP A 124 9.15 6.31 -14.18
C ASP A 124 8.91 5.16 -15.16
N TYR A 125 8.40 5.44 -16.37
CA TYR A 125 8.31 4.44 -17.43
C TYR A 125 9.69 3.97 -17.90
N ALA A 126 10.66 4.87 -17.98
CA ALA A 126 12.04 4.52 -18.31
C ALA A 126 12.71 3.73 -17.18
N ASP A 127 12.43 4.08 -15.93
CA ASP A 127 13.08 3.48 -14.74
C ASP A 127 12.42 2.17 -14.27
N ALA A 128 11.21 1.84 -14.75
CA ALA A 128 10.45 0.67 -14.32
C ALA A 128 11.19 -0.67 -14.52
N GLU A 129 12.02 -0.76 -15.56
CA GLU A 129 12.89 -1.92 -15.80
C GLU A 129 13.92 -2.10 -14.68
N SER A 130 14.61 -1.01 -14.31
CA SER A 130 15.61 -1.00 -13.24
C SER A 130 14.99 -1.34 -11.89
N LEU A 131 13.85 -0.74 -11.57
CA LEU A 131 13.08 -1.03 -10.37
C LEU A 131 12.69 -2.51 -10.29
N LEU A 132 12.23 -3.11 -11.39
CA LEU A 132 11.91 -4.54 -11.41
C LEU A 132 13.12 -5.44 -11.21
N ARG A 133 14.28 -5.08 -11.78
CA ARG A 133 15.50 -5.84 -11.56
C ARG A 133 15.91 -5.80 -10.10
N GLU A 134 15.89 -4.64 -9.46
CA GLU A 134 16.23 -4.48 -8.04
C GLU A 134 15.36 -5.37 -7.15
N ILE A 135 14.04 -5.35 -7.34
CA ILE A 135 13.09 -6.19 -6.59
C ILE A 135 13.40 -7.69 -6.71
N HIS A 136 13.84 -8.12 -7.90
CA HIS A 136 14.11 -9.52 -8.20
C HIS A 136 15.56 -9.93 -7.95
N SER A 137 16.50 -8.99 -7.83
CA SER A 137 17.90 -9.26 -7.46
C SER A 137 18.10 -9.38 -5.95
N ASP A 138 17.42 -8.55 -5.15
CA ASP A 138 17.65 -8.47 -3.69
C ASP A 138 16.98 -9.58 -2.88
N ARG A 139 16.04 -10.32 -3.50
CA ARG A 139 15.33 -11.42 -2.83
C ARG A 139 16.06 -12.75 -2.85
N ASP A 140 17.30 -12.79 -3.32
CA ASP A 140 18.24 -13.84 -2.95
C ASP A 140 18.68 -13.66 -1.47
N ARG A 141 17.74 -13.99 -0.58
CA ARG A 141 17.92 -14.46 0.82
C ARG A 141 18.43 -13.54 1.94
N ASN A 142 18.84 -12.28 1.74
CA ASN A 142 19.44 -11.49 2.84
C ASN A 142 18.80 -10.14 3.22
N ALA A 143 17.85 -9.61 2.46
CA ALA A 143 17.38 -8.22 2.67
C ALA A 143 16.75 -7.94 4.07
N ILE A 144 15.93 -8.85 4.62
CA ILE A 144 15.32 -8.67 5.95
C ILE A 144 16.36 -8.75 7.07
N GLU A 145 17.34 -9.63 6.92
CA GLU A 145 18.41 -9.81 7.92
C GLU A 145 19.39 -8.62 7.89
N VAL A 146 19.67 -8.09 6.70
CA VAL A 146 20.41 -6.84 6.51
C VAL A 146 19.65 -5.66 7.11
N LEU A 147 18.35 -5.54 6.86
CA LEU A 147 17.52 -4.47 7.44
C LEU A 147 17.47 -4.57 8.96
N ASN A 148 17.22 -5.76 9.51
CA ASN A 148 17.21 -5.97 10.97
C ASN A 148 18.54 -5.58 11.59
N ARG A 149 19.67 -5.93 10.96
CA ARG A 149 20.99 -5.51 11.42
C ARG A 149 21.17 -3.99 11.33
N HIS A 150 20.73 -3.36 10.24
CA HIS A 150 20.82 -1.92 10.04
C HIS A 150 19.98 -1.13 11.06
N VAL A 151 18.76 -1.55 11.36
CA VAL A 151 17.90 -0.88 12.36
C VAL A 151 18.22 -1.24 13.81
N SER A 152 19.08 -2.25 14.03
CA SER A 152 19.62 -2.58 15.35
C SER A 152 20.95 -1.87 15.63
N ASP A 153 21.41 -1.05 14.69
CA ASP A 153 22.59 -0.20 14.85
C ASP A 153 22.16 1.12 15.52
N ASP A 154 22.71 1.38 16.71
CA ASP A 154 22.34 2.55 17.53
C ASP A 154 22.62 3.87 16.78
N ASP A 155 23.68 3.93 15.97
CA ASP A 155 24.03 5.13 15.19
C ASP A 155 22.96 5.43 14.12
N VAL A 156 22.36 4.40 13.55
CA VAL A 156 21.28 4.52 12.56
C VAL A 156 19.99 4.99 13.24
N VAL A 157 19.69 4.45 14.42
CA VAL A 157 18.52 4.85 15.22
C VAL A 157 18.63 6.31 15.64
N ASP A 158 19.81 6.75 16.06
CA ASP A 158 20.07 8.13 16.47
C ASP A 158 19.93 9.10 15.28
N ALA A 159 20.48 8.74 14.11
CA ALA A 159 20.35 9.53 12.89
C ALA A 159 18.88 9.68 12.44
N LEU A 160 18.12 8.58 12.45
CA LEU A 160 16.69 8.62 12.10
C LEU A 160 15.86 9.43 13.11
N SER A 161 16.22 9.36 14.40
CA SER A 161 15.56 10.13 15.46
C SER A 161 15.81 11.63 15.33
N ALA A 162 17.05 12.02 14.98
CA ALA A 162 17.40 13.39 14.67
C ALA A 162 16.64 13.90 13.43
N GLN A 163 16.62 13.12 12.35
CA GLN A 163 15.89 13.45 11.12
C GLN A 163 14.38 13.62 11.38
N LEU A 164 13.78 12.76 12.21
CA LEU A 164 12.38 12.90 12.62
C LEU A 164 12.15 14.21 13.39
N THR A 165 13.03 14.53 14.33
CA THR A 165 12.92 15.76 15.13
C THR A 165 13.00 17.01 14.26
N ASP A 166 13.91 17.04 13.29
CA ASP A 166 14.09 18.19 12.41
C ASP A 166 12.98 18.31 11.37
N SER A 167 12.56 17.21 10.75
CA SER A 167 11.48 17.22 9.75
C SER A 167 10.13 17.67 10.32
N TRP A 168 9.90 17.46 11.62
CA TRP A 168 8.67 17.89 12.30
C TRP A 168 8.74 19.32 12.85
N ARG A 169 9.92 19.95 12.88
CA ARG A 169 10.04 21.39 13.22
C ARG A 169 9.59 22.31 12.08
N ASP A 170 9.65 21.83 10.85
CA ASP A 170 9.24 22.58 9.65
C ASP A 170 7.73 22.57 9.39
N VAL A 171 6.97 21.80 10.17
CA VAL A 171 5.50 21.80 10.15
C VAL A 171 4.99 22.64 11.33
N ARG A 172 4.72 23.93 11.08
CA ARG A 172 4.03 24.84 12.00
C ARG A 172 2.67 25.24 11.46
#